data_AF-A0A5E4YZ88-F1
#
_entry.id   AF-A0A5E4YZ88-F1
#
_cell.length_a   1.000
_cell.length_b   1.000
_cell.length_c   1.000
_cell.angle_alpha   90.00
_cell.angle_beta   90.00
_cell.angle_gamma   90.00
#
_symmetry.space_group_name_H-M   'P 1'
#
loop_
_entity.id
_entity.type
_entity.pdbx_description
1 polymer ?
#
loop_
_entity_poly.entity_id
_entity_poly.type
_entity_poly.pdbx_seq_one_letter_code
_entity_poly.pdbx_strand_id
1 'polypeptide(L)'
;MSTEKIERNGRDLVKTVVPAYDEVVERNEITLLMTPGDLAVVNGDLALTRRGDLMMTSPDYHAFFRLVNWWRFNVPVLSAMFDFVFPVVDGALRLDHELEAQFKVTGAKSPHPVTSFDYEAHHRISDERGAVEVARGVYAGAIVVAVSNTLQSFRTDIGGNQCEWDAASPRFEGCSFGQVIVASANNVRHADEWQITRPPTARQLQSMHVLAAVLNEPLNPIDGSRHRFGREVSPETLQAICGSKIERLEESFFAFAKDLLARRELRGAT
;
A
#
# COMPACT_ATOMS: atom_id res chain seq x y z
N MET A 1 15.75 -49.18 -3.78
CA MET A 1 15.81 -47.71 -3.76
C MET A 1 14.78 -47.20 -4.75
N SER A 2 13.61 -46.81 -4.26
CA SER A 2 12.53 -46.24 -5.08
C SER A 2 12.48 -44.74 -4.78
N THR A 3 12.81 -43.92 -5.76
CA THR A 3 12.69 -42.46 -5.67
C THR A 3 11.24 -42.10 -5.89
N GLU A 4 10.49 -41.87 -4.81
CA GLU A 4 9.17 -41.27 -4.86
C GLU A 4 9.26 -39.89 -5.51
N LYS A 5 8.53 -39.75 -6.62
CA LYS A 5 8.24 -38.46 -7.26
C LYS A 5 7.49 -37.61 -6.26
N ILE A 6 8.13 -36.55 -5.79
CA ILE A 6 7.44 -35.41 -5.18
C ILE A 6 6.64 -34.75 -6.30
N GLU A 7 5.36 -35.12 -6.41
CA GLU A 7 4.37 -34.33 -7.13
C GLU A 7 4.28 -32.96 -6.46
N ARG A 8 5.00 -31.99 -7.05
CA ARG A 8 4.74 -30.58 -6.80
C ARG A 8 3.33 -30.31 -7.29
N ASN A 9 2.36 -30.28 -6.37
CA ASN A 9 1.07 -29.64 -6.59
C ASN A 9 1.35 -28.22 -7.09
N GLY A 10 1.17 -28.02 -8.39
CA GLY A 10 1.23 -26.72 -9.02
C GLY A 10 0.12 -25.86 -8.43
N ARG A 11 0.46 -24.98 -7.50
CA ARG A 11 -0.19 -23.67 -7.51
C ARG A 11 0.18 -23.11 -8.88
N ASP A 12 -0.81 -22.96 -9.76
CA ASP A 12 -0.66 -22.13 -10.94
C ASP A 12 -0.03 -20.83 -10.45
N LEU A 13 1.26 -20.64 -10.76
CA LEU A 13 1.90 -19.35 -10.63
C LEU A 13 1.04 -18.45 -11.49
N VAL A 14 0.20 -17.63 -10.85
CA VAL A 14 -0.63 -16.63 -11.50
C VAL A 14 0.29 -15.97 -12.52
N LYS A 15 0.02 -16.19 -13.81
CA LYS A 15 0.78 -15.53 -14.87
C LYS A 15 0.55 -14.05 -14.63
N THR A 16 1.54 -13.39 -14.06
CA THR A 16 1.45 -11.98 -13.75
C THR A 16 1.62 -11.21 -15.05
N VAL A 17 0.52 -11.09 -15.79
CA VAL A 17 0.49 -10.41 -17.08
C VAL A 17 0.53 -8.90 -16.81
N VAL A 18 1.52 -8.23 -17.40
CA VAL A 18 1.56 -6.76 -17.42
C VAL A 18 0.35 -6.29 -18.23
N PRO A 19 -0.57 -5.49 -17.65
CA PRO A 19 -1.75 -5.03 -18.37
C PRO A 19 -1.36 -4.16 -19.58
N ALA A 20 -2.22 -4.18 -20.60
CA ALA A 20 -2.03 -3.34 -21.77
C ALA A 20 -2.10 -1.85 -21.38
N TYR A 21 -1.44 -0.99 -22.15
CA TYR A 21 -1.43 0.45 -21.85
C TYR A 21 -2.83 1.04 -21.96
N ASP A 22 -3.47 0.80 -23.09
CA ASP A 22 -4.80 1.33 -23.40
C ASP A 22 -5.84 0.81 -22.41
N GLU A 23 -5.72 -0.45 -21.96
CA GLU A 23 -6.60 -1.03 -20.94
C GLU A 23 -6.58 -0.23 -19.62
N VAL A 24 -5.39 0.14 -19.12
CA VAL A 24 -5.27 0.93 -17.88
C VAL A 24 -5.79 2.35 -18.09
N VAL A 25 -5.51 2.96 -19.24
CA VAL A 25 -5.98 4.30 -19.59
C VAL A 25 -7.51 4.35 -19.69
N GLU A 26 -8.11 3.39 -20.38
CA GLU A 26 -9.55 3.29 -20.57
C GLU A 26 -10.26 2.98 -19.25
N ARG A 27 -9.82 1.95 -18.51
CA ARG A 27 -10.44 1.54 -17.23
C ARG A 27 -10.42 2.66 -16.20
N ASN A 28 -9.39 3.49 -16.18
CA ASN A 28 -9.24 4.59 -15.24
C ASN A 28 -9.65 5.94 -15.81
N GLU A 29 -10.24 5.98 -17.01
CA GLU A 29 -10.73 7.18 -17.69
C GLU A 29 -9.69 8.32 -17.72
N ILE A 30 -8.44 8.00 -18.10
CA ILE A 30 -7.35 8.98 -18.16
C ILE A 30 -7.40 9.66 -19.52
N THR A 31 -8.38 10.56 -19.68
CA THR A 31 -8.72 11.21 -20.97
C THR A 31 -7.53 11.90 -21.64
N LEU A 32 -6.62 12.47 -20.84
CA LEU A 32 -5.40 13.12 -21.32
C LEU A 32 -4.51 12.18 -22.17
N LEU A 33 -4.55 10.88 -21.91
CA LEU A 33 -3.72 9.87 -22.57
C LEU A 33 -4.45 9.11 -23.69
N MET A 34 -5.73 9.40 -23.95
CA MET A 34 -6.50 8.77 -25.03
C MET A 34 -6.07 9.26 -26.42
N THR A 35 -5.44 10.44 -26.48
CA THR A 35 -4.83 10.95 -27.71
C THR A 35 -3.35 10.59 -27.72
N PRO A 36 -2.80 10.05 -28.82
CA PRO A 36 -1.37 9.78 -28.92
C PRO A 36 -0.54 11.04 -28.67
N GLY A 37 0.39 10.96 -27.73
CA GLY A 37 1.33 12.05 -27.45
C GLY A 37 2.45 12.11 -28.49
N ASP A 38 2.87 13.33 -28.82
CA ASP A 38 4.05 13.61 -29.63
C ASP A 38 5.16 14.24 -28.77
N LEU A 39 6.40 14.31 -29.29
CA LEU A 39 7.49 15.03 -28.64
C LEU A 39 7.17 16.53 -28.58
N ALA A 40 7.31 17.11 -27.40
CA ALA A 40 7.12 18.54 -27.22
C ALA A 40 8.33 19.32 -27.76
N VAL A 41 8.08 20.36 -28.55
CA VAL A 41 9.10 21.29 -29.04
C VAL A 41 8.86 22.66 -28.39
N VAL A 42 9.88 23.22 -27.75
CA VAL A 42 9.82 24.54 -27.09
C VAL A 42 10.99 25.37 -27.61
N ASN A 43 10.68 26.53 -28.21
CA ASN A 43 11.66 27.44 -28.83
C ASN A 43 12.54 26.80 -29.92
N GLY A 44 12.03 25.78 -30.62
CA GLY A 44 12.76 25.07 -31.68
C GLY A 44 13.60 23.88 -31.20
N ASP A 45 13.70 23.67 -29.87
CA ASP A 45 14.41 22.54 -29.28
C ASP A 45 13.43 21.49 -28.74
N LEU A 46 13.87 20.23 -28.67
CA LEU A 46 13.13 19.18 -27.97
C LEU A 46 13.03 19.53 -26.49
N ALA A 47 11.81 19.63 -26.00
CA ALA A 47 11.56 19.99 -24.62
C ALA A 47 11.95 18.84 -23.68
N LEU A 48 12.55 19.19 -22.55
CA LEU A 48 12.92 18.25 -21.50
C LEU A 48 12.00 18.40 -20.30
N THR A 49 11.75 17.29 -19.62
CA THR A 49 11.11 17.29 -18.31
C THR A 49 12.06 17.86 -17.26
N ARG A 50 11.55 18.13 -16.05
CA ARG A 50 12.39 18.52 -14.89
C ARG A 50 13.49 17.51 -14.55
N ARG A 51 13.37 16.27 -15.03
CA ARG A 51 14.35 15.18 -14.80
C ARG A 51 15.34 15.01 -15.95
N GLY A 52 15.21 15.78 -17.02
CA GLY A 52 16.05 15.68 -18.20
C GLY A 52 15.58 14.64 -19.23
N ASP A 53 14.40 14.03 -19.06
CA ASP A 53 13.80 13.15 -20.07
C ASP A 53 13.17 13.95 -21.21
N LEU A 54 13.06 13.37 -22.40
CA LEU A 54 12.28 13.99 -23.49
C LEU A 54 10.80 14.10 -23.07
N MET A 55 10.26 15.32 -23.14
CA MET A 55 8.88 15.58 -22.76
C MET A 55 7.92 15.19 -23.89
N MET A 56 6.83 14.50 -23.53
CA MET A 56 5.77 14.16 -24.46
C MET A 56 4.62 15.16 -24.29
N THR A 57 4.33 15.93 -25.34
CA THR A 57 3.18 16.85 -25.50
C THR A 57 3.13 17.99 -24.47
N SER A 58 2.95 17.67 -23.19
CA SER A 58 2.93 18.61 -22.08
C SER A 58 3.50 17.96 -20.80
N PRO A 59 3.87 18.75 -19.77
CA PRO A 59 4.29 18.21 -18.49
C PRO A 59 3.24 17.27 -17.86
N ASP A 60 1.96 17.64 -17.95
CA ASP A 60 0.85 16.89 -17.38
C ASP A 60 0.64 15.55 -18.13
N TYR A 61 0.70 15.58 -19.46
CA TYR A 61 0.62 14.37 -20.29
C TYR A 61 1.75 13.40 -19.94
N HIS A 62 2.99 13.90 -19.92
CA HIS A 62 4.15 13.09 -19.64
C HIS A 62 4.14 12.51 -18.22
N ALA A 63 3.68 13.28 -17.22
CA ALA A 63 3.55 12.80 -15.85
C ALA A 63 2.53 11.64 -15.75
N PHE A 64 1.37 11.76 -16.39
CA PHE A 64 0.38 10.69 -16.44
C PHE A 64 0.88 9.46 -17.21
N PHE A 65 1.54 9.66 -18.34
CA PHE A 65 2.14 8.56 -19.11
C PHE A 65 3.12 7.74 -18.25
N ARG A 66 3.98 8.42 -17.48
CA ARG A 66 4.90 7.76 -16.54
C ARG A 66 4.16 7.08 -15.39
N LEU A 67 3.11 7.71 -14.86
CA LEU A 67 2.28 7.15 -13.80
C LEU A 67 1.62 5.83 -14.23
N VAL A 68 1.02 5.81 -15.43
CA VAL A 68 0.38 4.61 -16.01
C VAL A 68 1.41 3.52 -16.25
N ASN A 69 2.55 3.83 -16.86
CA ASN A 69 3.59 2.82 -17.09
C ASN A 69 4.16 2.27 -15.78
N TRP A 70 4.37 3.12 -14.78
CA TRP A 70 4.77 2.66 -13.45
C TRP A 70 3.75 1.67 -12.89
N TRP A 71 2.45 2.01 -12.93
CA TRP A 71 1.40 1.10 -12.45
C TRP A 71 1.41 -0.23 -13.19
N ARG A 72 1.41 -0.20 -14.54
CA ARG A 72 1.41 -1.41 -15.38
C ARG A 72 2.55 -2.35 -15.06
N PHE A 73 3.76 -1.83 -14.92
CA PHE A 73 4.94 -2.66 -14.66
C PHE A 73 5.01 -3.15 -13.20
N ASN A 74 4.40 -2.42 -12.26
CA ASN A 74 4.42 -2.80 -10.85
C ASN A 74 3.21 -3.64 -10.43
N VAL A 75 2.05 -3.52 -11.08
CA VAL A 75 0.82 -4.21 -10.65
C VAL A 75 0.98 -5.73 -10.57
N PRO A 76 1.69 -6.44 -11.49
CA PRO A 76 2.12 -7.83 -11.28
C PRO A 76 2.66 -8.15 -9.88
N VAL A 77 3.62 -7.35 -9.42
CA VAL A 77 4.33 -7.55 -8.16
C VAL A 77 3.48 -7.07 -7.00
N LEU A 78 2.78 -5.94 -7.16
CA LEU A 78 1.86 -5.41 -6.16
C LEU A 78 0.73 -6.41 -5.88
N SER A 79 0.15 -7.05 -6.91
CA SER A 79 -0.87 -8.11 -6.76
C SER A 79 -0.33 -9.28 -5.96
N ALA A 80 0.86 -9.80 -6.31
CA ALA A 80 1.46 -10.90 -5.57
C ALA A 80 1.72 -10.53 -4.10
N MET A 81 2.20 -9.31 -3.82
CA MET A 81 2.34 -8.80 -2.45
C MET A 81 0.98 -8.68 -1.76
N PHE A 82 -0.05 -8.20 -2.46
CA PHE A 82 -1.41 -8.02 -1.96
C PHE A 82 -2.01 -9.35 -1.47
N ASP A 83 -1.79 -10.43 -2.21
CA ASP A 83 -2.23 -11.78 -1.86
C ASP A 83 -1.59 -12.28 -0.55
N PHE A 84 -0.37 -11.86 -0.24
CA PHE A 84 0.27 -12.15 1.05
C PHE A 84 -0.23 -11.24 2.18
N VAL A 85 -0.64 -10.01 1.89
CA VAL A 85 -1.19 -9.08 2.89
C VAL A 85 -2.60 -9.48 3.31
N PHE A 86 -3.41 -9.90 2.33
CA PHE A 86 -4.80 -10.32 2.49
C PHE A 86 -4.96 -11.74 2.00
N PRO A 87 -4.37 -12.73 2.70
CA PRO A 87 -4.49 -14.12 2.30
C PRO A 87 -5.95 -14.52 2.27
N VAL A 88 -6.30 -15.38 1.31
CA VAL A 88 -7.60 -16.03 1.28
C VAL A 88 -7.85 -16.65 2.66
N VAL A 89 -9.02 -16.35 3.21
CA VAL A 89 -9.49 -16.60 4.59
C VAL A 89 -9.12 -18.00 5.12
N ASP A 90 -9.00 -18.99 4.23
CA ASP A 90 -8.62 -20.37 4.53
C ASP A 90 -7.26 -20.53 5.23
N GLY A 91 -6.25 -19.70 4.90
CA GLY A 91 -4.90 -19.85 5.45
C GLY A 91 -4.79 -19.46 6.93
N ALA A 92 -5.38 -18.33 7.30
CA ALA A 92 -5.38 -17.83 8.67
C ALA A 92 -6.33 -18.66 9.56
N LEU A 93 -7.53 -18.97 9.05
CA LEU A 93 -8.48 -19.84 9.76
C LEU A 93 -7.90 -21.22 10.02
N ARG A 94 -7.14 -21.79 9.08
CA ARG A 94 -6.47 -23.08 9.29
C ARG A 94 -5.54 -23.02 10.51
N LEU A 95 -4.66 -22.03 10.58
CA LEU A 95 -3.70 -21.90 11.70
C LEU A 95 -4.42 -21.67 13.04
N ASP A 96 -5.47 -20.84 13.06
CA ASP A 96 -6.28 -20.61 14.26
C ASP A 96 -7.03 -21.89 14.69
N HIS A 97 -7.58 -22.64 13.73
CA HIS A 97 -8.23 -23.93 14.01
C HIS A 97 -7.25 -25.00 14.50
N GLU A 98 -6.04 -25.06 13.94
CA GLU A 98 -4.99 -25.98 14.40
C GLU A 98 -4.54 -25.66 15.83
N LEU A 99 -4.37 -24.37 16.16
CA LEU A 99 -4.01 -23.91 17.50
C LEU A 99 -5.14 -24.22 18.51
N GLU A 100 -6.39 -23.92 18.16
CA GLU A 100 -7.55 -24.19 19.01
C GLU A 100 -7.76 -25.70 19.22
N ALA A 101 -7.58 -26.52 18.18
CA ALA A 101 -7.64 -27.97 18.29
C ALA A 101 -6.57 -28.50 19.26
N GLN A 102 -5.36 -27.94 19.20
CA GLN A 102 -4.27 -28.30 20.11
C GLN A 102 -4.62 -27.95 21.56
N PHE A 103 -5.18 -26.76 21.82
CA PHE A 103 -5.63 -26.37 23.17
C PHE A 103 -6.78 -27.24 23.68
N LYS A 104 -7.77 -27.59 22.84
CA LYS A 104 -8.86 -28.49 23.21
C LYS A 104 -8.38 -29.89 23.57
N VAL A 105 -7.49 -30.47 22.76
CA VAL A 105 -6.94 -31.82 23.02
C VAL A 105 -6.13 -31.83 24.32
N THR A 106 -5.37 -30.76 24.57
CA THR A 106 -4.53 -30.66 25.78
C THR A 106 -5.38 -30.45 27.04
N GLY A 107 -6.39 -29.57 26.98
CA GLY A 107 -7.32 -29.32 28.08
C GLY A 107 -8.19 -30.53 28.44
N ALA A 108 -8.50 -31.40 27.47
CA ALA A 108 -9.21 -32.65 27.73
C ALA A 108 -8.35 -33.73 28.40
N LYS A 109 -7.02 -33.69 28.24
CA LYS A 109 -6.09 -34.72 28.72
C LYS A 109 -5.44 -34.38 30.07
N SER A 110 -5.38 -33.11 30.45
CA SER A 110 -4.73 -32.69 31.69
C SER A 110 -5.38 -31.43 32.28
N PRO A 111 -5.65 -31.39 33.61
CA PRO A 111 -6.03 -30.16 34.30
C PRO A 111 -4.90 -29.12 34.35
N HIS A 112 -3.68 -29.52 33.98
CA HIS A 112 -2.51 -28.68 33.82
C HIS A 112 -2.01 -28.79 32.38
N PRO A 113 -2.58 -28.02 31.44
CA PRO A 113 -2.33 -28.19 30.00
C PRO A 113 -0.86 -27.99 29.62
N VAL A 114 -0.11 -27.23 30.42
CA VAL A 114 1.30 -26.88 30.15
C VAL A 114 2.26 -28.08 30.29
N THR A 115 1.89 -29.15 31.01
CA THR A 115 2.78 -30.31 31.23
C THR A 115 2.57 -31.47 30.25
N SER A 116 1.45 -31.50 29.53
CA SER A 116 1.14 -32.51 28.49
C SER A 116 1.09 -31.91 27.08
N PHE A 117 1.64 -30.71 26.94
CA PHE A 117 1.59 -29.91 25.73
C PHE A 117 2.58 -30.45 24.72
N ASP A 118 2.14 -30.66 23.48
CA ASP A 118 3.03 -30.90 22.35
C ASP A 118 3.74 -29.57 22.01
N TYR A 119 4.81 -29.29 22.74
CA TYR A 119 5.57 -28.05 22.61
C TYR A 119 6.10 -27.85 21.19
N GLU A 120 6.51 -28.92 20.51
CA GLU A 120 7.05 -28.85 19.15
C GLU A 120 5.96 -28.44 18.15
N ALA A 121 4.77 -29.04 18.24
CA ALA A 121 3.65 -28.65 17.40
C ALA A 121 3.21 -27.19 17.65
N HIS A 122 3.23 -26.74 18.91
CA HIS A 122 2.89 -25.36 19.25
C HIS A 122 3.92 -24.36 18.71
N HIS A 123 5.21 -24.65 18.86
CA HIS A 123 6.28 -23.82 18.30
C HIS A 123 6.16 -23.73 16.78
N ARG A 124 5.93 -24.85 16.09
CA ARG A 124 5.74 -24.85 14.64
C ARG A 124 4.57 -23.97 14.19
N ILE A 125 3.41 -24.10 14.83
CA ILE A 125 2.21 -23.28 14.49
C ILE A 125 2.47 -21.80 14.81
N SER A 126 3.10 -21.52 15.95
CA SER A 126 3.43 -20.15 16.38
C SER A 126 4.45 -19.49 15.45
N ASP A 127 5.48 -20.22 15.03
CA ASP A 127 6.51 -19.76 14.10
C ASP A 127 5.92 -19.50 12.72
N GLU A 128 5.05 -20.39 12.23
CA GLU A 128 4.34 -20.20 10.96
C GLU A 128 3.43 -18.97 11.01
N ARG A 129 2.66 -18.80 12.08
CA ARG A 129 1.83 -17.62 12.30
C ARG A 129 2.67 -16.34 12.39
N GLY A 130 3.79 -16.39 13.11
CA GLY A 130 4.73 -15.27 13.23
C GLY A 130 5.32 -14.89 11.86
N ALA A 131 5.73 -15.88 11.07
CA ALA A 131 6.24 -15.67 9.72
C ALA A 131 5.19 -15.02 8.80
N VAL A 132 3.93 -15.47 8.85
CA VAL A 132 2.83 -14.89 8.08
C VAL A 132 2.57 -13.43 8.48
N GLU A 133 2.52 -13.12 9.77
CA GLU A 133 2.25 -11.75 10.23
C GLU A 133 3.41 -10.80 9.89
N VAL A 134 4.66 -11.25 10.04
CA VAL A 134 5.84 -10.47 9.61
C VAL A 134 5.81 -10.23 8.11
N ALA A 135 5.54 -11.26 7.30
CA ALA A 135 5.44 -11.13 5.85
C ALA A 135 4.34 -10.14 5.45
N ARG A 136 3.16 -10.23 6.08
CA ARG A 136 2.03 -9.32 5.88
C ARG A 136 2.44 -7.86 6.13
N GLY A 137 3.11 -7.58 7.25
CA GLY A 137 3.62 -6.24 7.54
C GLY A 137 4.63 -5.73 6.50
N VAL A 138 5.61 -6.57 6.14
CA VAL A 138 6.66 -6.22 5.16
C VAL A 138 6.07 -5.92 3.79
N TYR A 139 5.17 -6.77 3.28
CA TYR A 139 4.56 -6.58 1.97
C TYR A 139 3.62 -5.37 1.93
N ALA A 140 2.80 -5.17 2.97
CA ALA A 140 1.95 -3.99 3.07
C ALA A 140 2.80 -2.70 3.12
N GLY A 141 3.87 -2.70 3.92
CA GLY A 141 4.81 -1.60 4.00
C GLY A 141 5.48 -1.28 2.66
N ALA A 142 5.92 -2.32 1.93
CA ALA A 142 6.50 -2.16 0.60
C ALA A 142 5.50 -1.52 -0.40
N ILE A 143 4.24 -1.97 -0.39
CA ILE A 143 3.17 -1.41 -1.25
C ILE A 143 2.98 0.08 -0.95
N VAL A 144 2.74 0.47 0.31
CA VAL A 144 2.46 1.88 0.66
C VAL A 144 3.67 2.77 0.39
N VAL A 145 4.90 2.28 0.57
CA VAL A 145 6.14 3.00 0.24
C VAL A 145 6.26 3.23 -1.26
N ALA A 146 6.00 2.19 -2.07
CA ALA A 146 6.07 2.27 -3.52
C ALA A 146 5.03 3.26 -4.07
N VAL A 147 3.78 3.15 -3.62
CA VAL A 147 2.68 4.06 -4.00
C VAL A 147 2.98 5.49 -3.54
N SER A 148 3.46 5.68 -2.31
CA SER A 148 3.81 6.99 -1.75
C SER A 148 4.87 7.70 -2.59
N ASN A 149 5.96 7.00 -2.93
CA ASN A 149 7.03 7.57 -3.74
C ASN A 149 6.55 7.97 -5.13
N THR A 150 5.71 7.13 -5.76
CA THR A 150 5.18 7.41 -7.09
C THR A 150 4.23 8.60 -7.09
N LEU A 151 3.33 8.72 -6.12
CA LEU A 151 2.44 9.87 -6.04
C LEU A 151 3.18 11.18 -5.72
N GLN A 152 4.19 11.14 -4.84
CA GLN A 152 5.02 12.31 -4.56
C GLN A 152 5.82 12.75 -5.79
N SER A 153 6.35 11.77 -6.54
CA SER A 153 6.99 11.96 -7.84
C SER A 153 6.03 12.62 -8.83
N PHE A 154 4.81 12.07 -8.98
CA PHE A 154 3.78 12.61 -9.86
C PHE A 154 3.40 14.05 -9.50
N ARG A 155 3.11 14.33 -8.22
CA ARG A 155 2.83 15.68 -7.72
C ARG A 155 3.94 16.66 -8.09
N THR A 156 5.20 16.25 -7.91
CA THR A 156 6.35 17.08 -8.25
C THR A 156 6.43 17.34 -9.76
N ASP A 157 6.17 16.32 -10.58
CA ASP A 157 6.23 16.42 -12.03
C ASP A 157 5.13 17.36 -12.57
N ILE A 158 3.91 17.35 -12.01
CA ILE A 158 2.80 18.27 -12.40
C ILE A 158 2.83 19.63 -11.68
N GLY A 159 3.76 19.86 -10.74
CA GLY A 159 3.84 21.10 -9.96
C GLY A 159 2.68 21.32 -8.99
N GLY A 160 2.16 20.25 -8.39
CA GLY A 160 1.12 20.28 -7.37
C GLY A 160 1.66 20.71 -5.99
N ASN A 161 0.87 21.48 -5.24
CA ASN A 161 1.22 21.97 -3.90
C ASN A 161 0.58 21.13 -2.77
N GLN A 162 0.85 21.49 -1.50
CA GLN A 162 0.37 20.72 -0.35
C GLN A 162 -1.15 20.87 -0.14
N CYS A 163 -1.69 22.06 -0.38
CA CYS A 163 -3.12 22.33 -0.23
C CYS A 163 -3.94 21.47 -1.23
N GLU A 164 -3.50 21.38 -2.48
CA GLU A 164 -4.12 20.54 -3.51
C GLU A 164 -4.02 19.06 -3.14
N TRP A 165 -2.87 18.62 -2.63
CA TRP A 165 -2.65 17.26 -2.15
C TRP A 165 -3.59 16.88 -0.99
N ASP A 166 -3.73 17.76 -0.01
CA ASP A 166 -4.57 17.53 1.17
C ASP A 166 -6.06 17.62 0.83
N ALA A 167 -6.41 18.35 -0.23
CA ALA A 167 -7.79 18.52 -0.66
C ALA A 167 -8.26 17.44 -1.65
N ALA A 168 -7.33 16.76 -2.35
CA ALA A 168 -7.63 15.80 -3.41
C ALA A 168 -8.44 14.59 -2.93
N SER A 169 -9.29 14.08 -3.82
CA SER A 169 -10.19 12.94 -3.63
C SER A 169 -9.56 11.67 -4.22
N PRO A 170 -9.86 10.45 -3.74
CA PRO A 170 -10.80 10.15 -2.67
C PRO A 170 -10.25 10.52 -1.28
N ARG A 171 -11.17 10.69 -0.33
CA ARG A 171 -10.87 11.02 1.06
C ARG A 171 -11.40 9.94 1.99
N PHE A 172 -10.63 9.64 3.03
CA PHE A 172 -10.92 8.65 4.06
C PHE A 172 -10.87 9.36 5.41
N GLU A 173 -12.00 9.43 6.11
CA GLU A 173 -12.11 10.15 7.39
C GLU A 173 -11.57 11.60 7.32
N GLY A 174 -11.85 12.27 6.20
CA GLY A 174 -11.42 13.64 5.96
C GLY A 174 -9.97 13.79 5.47
N CYS A 175 -9.16 12.73 5.44
CA CYS A 175 -7.80 12.76 4.89
C CYS A 175 -7.77 12.33 3.42
N SER A 176 -6.99 12.99 2.58
CA SER A 176 -6.87 12.56 1.17
C SER A 176 -6.11 11.23 1.05
N PHE A 177 -6.38 10.47 -0.01
CA PHE A 177 -5.66 9.22 -0.30
C PHE A 177 -4.13 9.39 -0.22
N GLY A 178 -3.59 10.48 -0.79
CA GLY A 178 -2.18 10.80 -0.71
C GLY A 178 -1.68 11.04 0.73
N GLN A 179 -2.45 11.73 1.58
CA GLN A 179 -2.11 11.90 3.00
C GLN A 179 -2.04 10.55 3.72
N VAL A 180 -3.03 9.68 3.50
CA VAL A 180 -3.11 8.36 4.14
C VAL A 180 -1.92 7.48 3.75
N ILE A 181 -1.63 7.39 2.45
CA ILE A 181 -0.51 6.60 1.92
C ILE A 181 0.83 7.13 2.44
N VAL A 182 1.03 8.45 2.49
CA VAL A 182 2.27 9.06 3.02
C VAL A 182 2.42 8.79 4.52
N ALA A 183 1.34 8.94 5.29
CA ALA A 183 1.37 8.68 6.73
C ALA A 183 1.72 7.21 7.03
N SER A 184 1.13 6.26 6.29
CA SER A 184 1.46 4.83 6.38
C SER A 184 2.92 4.55 5.99
N ALA A 185 3.40 5.12 4.90
CA ALA A 185 4.79 4.95 4.47
C ALA A 185 5.79 5.54 5.48
N ASN A 186 5.44 6.64 6.15
CA ASN A 186 6.26 7.21 7.21
C ASN A 186 6.27 6.33 8.47
N ASN A 187 5.14 5.72 8.83
CA ASN A 187 5.08 4.75 9.93
C ASN A 187 6.04 3.58 9.68
N VAL A 188 6.01 2.97 8.49
CA VAL A 188 6.90 1.85 8.12
C VAL A 188 8.38 2.25 8.20
N ARG A 189 8.74 3.39 7.60
CA ARG A 189 10.14 3.83 7.49
C ARG A 189 10.78 4.21 8.82
N HIS A 190 9.96 4.60 9.79
CA HIS A 190 10.38 5.18 11.06
C HIS A 190 9.73 4.46 12.26
N ALA A 191 9.36 3.18 12.11
CA ALA A 191 8.60 2.45 13.13
C ALA A 191 9.36 2.36 14.46
N ASP A 192 10.67 2.11 14.40
CA ASP A 192 11.58 2.09 15.54
C ASP A 192 11.66 3.46 16.23
N GLU A 193 11.80 4.53 15.44
CA GLU A 193 11.82 5.90 15.93
C GLU A 193 10.49 6.27 16.61
N TRP A 194 9.35 5.91 16.01
CA TRP A 194 8.02 6.17 16.58
C TRP A 194 7.81 5.40 17.87
N GLN A 195 8.38 4.20 18.02
CA GLN A 195 8.24 3.41 19.24
C GLN A 195 8.88 4.07 20.46
N ILE A 196 10.02 4.75 20.26
CA ILE A 196 10.85 5.33 21.34
C ILE A 196 10.62 6.83 21.57
N THR A 197 10.16 7.57 20.56
CA THR A 197 10.04 9.03 20.64
C THR A 197 8.81 9.47 21.43
N ARG A 198 9.01 10.05 22.62
CA ARG A 198 7.92 10.53 23.48
C ARG A 198 8.26 11.90 24.09
N PRO A 199 7.52 12.98 23.76
CA PRO A 199 6.42 13.05 22.78
C PRO A 199 6.91 12.95 21.33
N PRO A 200 6.05 12.56 20.36
CA PRO A 200 6.39 12.54 18.94
C PRO A 200 6.84 13.91 18.41
N THR A 201 7.67 13.92 17.37
CA THR A 201 7.96 15.16 16.64
C THR A 201 6.72 15.68 15.92
N ALA A 202 6.68 16.98 15.56
CA ALA A 202 5.53 17.56 14.86
C ALA A 202 5.18 16.82 13.54
N ARG A 203 6.20 16.32 12.82
CA ARG A 203 6.00 15.55 11.57
C ARG A 203 5.43 14.16 11.84
N GLN A 204 5.91 13.50 12.90
CA GLN A 204 5.36 12.21 13.34
C GLN A 204 3.91 12.40 13.78
N LEU A 205 3.63 13.39 14.62
CA LEU A 205 2.29 13.70 15.12
C LEU A 205 1.30 13.99 13.98
N GLN A 206 1.71 14.71 12.94
CA GLN A 206 0.88 14.93 11.76
C GLN A 206 0.50 13.62 11.06
N SER A 207 1.46 12.71 10.88
CA SER A 207 1.19 11.39 10.29
C SER A 207 0.31 10.54 11.21
N MET A 208 0.55 10.59 12.52
CA MET A 208 -0.25 9.88 13.52
C MET A 208 -1.70 10.39 13.56
N HIS A 209 -1.96 11.69 13.38
CA HIS A 209 -3.34 12.20 13.28
C HIS A 209 -4.08 11.64 12.07
N VAL A 210 -3.40 11.53 10.91
CA VAL A 210 -3.98 10.93 9.70
C VAL A 210 -4.31 9.46 9.95
N LEU A 211 -3.37 8.69 10.50
CA LEU A 211 -3.59 7.27 10.80
C LEU A 211 -4.66 7.06 11.88
N ALA A 212 -4.68 7.90 12.91
CA ALA A 212 -5.69 7.87 13.98
C ALA A 212 -7.10 8.08 13.45
N ALA A 213 -7.28 9.02 12.51
CA ALA A 213 -8.56 9.25 11.86
C ALA A 213 -8.98 8.02 11.05
N VAL A 214 -8.13 7.56 10.12
CA VAL A 214 -8.44 6.47 9.18
C VAL A 214 -8.66 5.13 9.88
N LEU A 215 -7.88 4.83 10.92
CA LEU A 215 -7.94 3.55 11.65
C LEU A 215 -8.90 3.60 12.84
N ASN A 216 -9.57 4.74 13.08
CA ASN A 216 -10.43 4.96 14.25
C ASN A 216 -9.71 4.63 15.58
N GLU A 217 -8.42 4.99 15.66
CA GLU A 217 -7.56 4.82 16.84
C GLU A 217 -7.17 6.20 17.39
N PRO A 218 -8.05 6.89 18.15
CA PRO A 218 -7.83 8.27 18.55
C PRO A 218 -6.60 8.43 19.45
N LEU A 219 -5.85 9.52 19.26
CA LEU A 219 -4.74 9.90 20.11
C LEU A 219 -5.25 10.42 21.45
N ASN A 220 -4.90 9.72 22.54
CA ASN A 220 -5.19 10.16 23.90
C ASN A 220 -3.96 9.96 24.82
N PRO A 221 -3.28 11.04 25.25
CA PRO A 221 -3.56 12.46 24.97
C PRO A 221 -3.36 12.87 23.50
N ILE A 222 -3.92 14.03 23.12
CA ILE A 222 -3.91 14.57 21.75
C ILE A 222 -2.48 14.78 21.23
N ASP A 223 -1.52 15.06 22.10
CA ASP A 223 -0.10 15.24 21.77
C ASP A 223 0.60 13.94 21.31
N GLY A 224 -0.11 12.81 21.33
CA GLY A 224 0.41 11.52 20.89
C GLY A 224 1.37 10.86 21.87
N SER A 225 1.64 11.39 23.06
CA SER A 225 2.64 10.83 24.00
C SER A 225 2.37 9.38 24.46
N ARG A 226 1.16 8.86 24.21
CA ARG A 226 0.74 7.46 24.46
C ARG A 226 0.17 6.78 23.22
N HIS A 227 0.65 7.13 22.03
CA HIS A 227 0.17 6.56 20.77
C HIS A 227 0.45 5.05 20.65
N ARG A 228 -0.32 4.37 19.79
CA ARG A 228 -0.14 2.94 19.45
C ARG A 228 0.60 2.72 18.13
N PHE A 229 0.85 3.79 17.38
CA PHE A 229 1.55 3.77 16.09
C PHE A 229 3.07 3.47 16.17
N GLY A 230 3.56 2.92 17.27
CA GLY A 230 4.91 2.31 17.29
C GLY A 230 4.94 0.93 16.60
N ARG A 231 3.77 0.38 16.26
CA ARG A 231 3.60 -0.83 15.45
C ARG A 231 3.48 -0.48 13.97
N GLU A 232 3.74 -1.47 13.13
CA GLU A 232 3.43 -1.42 11.69
C GLU A 232 1.89 -1.45 11.49
N VAL A 233 1.34 -0.51 10.73
CA VAL A 233 -0.12 -0.39 10.49
C VAL A 233 -0.52 -0.33 9.02
N SER A 234 0.42 -0.58 8.09
CA SER A 234 0.11 -0.59 6.66
C SER A 234 -0.92 -1.63 6.25
N PRO A 235 -0.97 -2.86 6.83
CA PRO A 235 -2.02 -3.81 6.49
C PRO A 235 -3.43 -3.27 6.78
N GLU A 236 -3.63 -2.68 7.96
CA GLU A 236 -4.91 -2.07 8.37
C GLU A 236 -5.22 -0.81 7.55
N THR A 237 -4.19 -0.04 7.21
CA THR A 237 -4.36 1.15 6.36
C THR A 237 -4.81 0.75 4.96
N LEU A 238 -4.18 -0.25 4.34
CA LEU A 238 -4.62 -0.82 3.07
C LEU A 238 -6.05 -1.38 3.20
N GLN A 239 -6.35 -2.11 4.27
CA GLN A 239 -7.71 -2.61 4.53
C GLN A 239 -8.74 -1.47 4.53
N ALA A 240 -8.45 -0.36 5.21
CA ALA A 240 -9.35 0.78 5.33
C ALA A 240 -9.59 1.48 3.98
N ILE A 241 -8.55 1.66 3.17
CA ILE A 241 -8.66 2.45 1.93
C ILE A 241 -9.12 1.63 0.71
N CYS A 242 -8.89 0.31 0.68
CA CYS A 242 -9.22 -0.51 -0.49
C CYS A 242 -9.96 -1.82 -0.18
N GLY A 243 -10.31 -2.08 1.09
CA GLY A 243 -11.20 -3.20 1.45
C GLY A 243 -10.67 -4.56 1.00
N SER A 244 -9.34 -4.76 1.10
CA SER A 244 -8.64 -5.98 0.66
C SER A 244 -8.69 -6.26 -0.85
N LYS A 245 -8.98 -5.27 -1.69
CA LYS A 245 -9.03 -5.43 -3.15
C LYS A 245 -8.04 -4.53 -3.85
N ILE A 246 -7.15 -5.10 -4.65
CA ILE A 246 -6.15 -4.31 -5.37
C ILE A 246 -6.79 -3.40 -6.42
N GLU A 247 -7.93 -3.78 -6.99
CA GLU A 247 -8.67 -2.97 -7.95
C GLU A 247 -9.12 -1.66 -7.30
N ARG A 248 -9.55 -1.69 -6.03
CA ARG A 248 -9.91 -0.48 -5.28
C ARG A 248 -8.71 0.41 -4.96
N LEU A 249 -7.52 -0.19 -4.80
CA LEU A 249 -6.28 0.56 -4.66
C LEU A 249 -5.94 1.28 -5.97
N GLU A 250 -6.08 0.58 -7.12
CA GLU A 250 -5.92 1.17 -8.46
C GLU A 250 -6.87 2.35 -8.67
N GLU A 251 -8.16 2.13 -8.44
CA GLU A 251 -9.21 3.14 -8.58
C GLU A 251 -8.89 4.39 -7.73
N SER A 252 -8.54 4.19 -6.45
CA SER A 252 -8.20 5.29 -5.54
C SER A 252 -6.93 6.02 -5.96
N PHE A 253 -5.94 5.29 -6.46
CA PHE A 253 -4.66 5.82 -6.92
C PHE A 253 -4.83 6.75 -8.13
N PHE A 254 -5.54 6.29 -9.16
CA PHE A 254 -5.76 7.10 -10.36
C PHE A 254 -6.80 8.20 -10.14
N ALA A 255 -7.85 7.95 -9.34
CA ALA A 255 -8.80 9.00 -8.95
C ALA A 255 -8.09 10.15 -8.21
N PHE A 256 -7.16 9.84 -7.31
CA PHE A 256 -6.32 10.82 -6.63
C PHE A 256 -5.44 11.61 -7.59
N ALA A 257 -4.73 10.94 -8.49
CA ALA A 257 -3.89 11.62 -9.46
C ALA A 257 -4.69 12.58 -10.36
N LYS A 258 -5.89 12.16 -10.81
CA LYS A 258 -6.79 12.98 -11.64
C LYS A 258 -7.31 14.20 -10.89
N ASP A 259 -7.83 14.04 -9.67
CA ASP A 259 -8.36 15.15 -8.87
C ASP A 259 -7.25 16.14 -8.48
N LEU A 260 -6.04 15.64 -8.21
CA LEU A 260 -4.89 16.49 -7.94
C LEU A 260 -4.54 17.39 -9.13
N LEU A 261 -4.53 16.85 -10.36
CA LEU A 261 -4.29 17.64 -11.57
C LEU A 261 -5.40 18.68 -11.76
N ALA A 262 -6.67 18.27 -11.68
CA ALA A 262 -7.81 19.17 -11.85
C ALA A 262 -7.76 20.37 -10.88
N ARG A 263 -7.37 20.14 -9.62
CA ARG A 263 -7.20 21.21 -8.62
C ARG A 263 -6.07 22.18 -8.98
N ARG A 264 -4.95 21.66 -9.48
CA ARG A 264 -3.83 22.49 -9.95
C ARG A 264 -4.20 23.33 -11.15
N GLU A 265 -5.05 22.83 -12.04
CA GLU A 265 -5.59 23.58 -13.18
C GLU A 265 -6.51 24.71 -12.71
N LEU A 266 -7.40 24.45 -11.76
CA LEU A 266 -8.27 25.47 -11.16
C LEU A 266 -7.47 26.62 -10.53
N ARG A 267 -6.35 26.33 -9.86
CA ARG A 267 -5.42 27.35 -9.33
C ARG A 267 -4.81 28.22 -10.43
N GLY A 268 -4.51 27.63 -11.60
CA GLY A 268 -3.90 28.36 -12.71
C GLY A 268 -4.88 29.27 -13.46
N ALA A 269 -6.19 29.06 -13.28
CA ALA A 269 -7.25 29.84 -13.92
C ALA A 269 -7.69 31.07 -13.10
N THR A 270 -7.32 31.13 -11.81
CA THR A 270 -7.60 32.25 -10.89
C THR A 270 -6.44 33.22 -10.81
#